data_AF-D2YAF0-F1
#
_entry.id   AF-D2YAF0-F1
#
_cell.length_a   1.000
_cell.length_b   1.000
_cell.length_c   1.000
_cell.angle_alpha   90.00
_cell.angle_beta   90.00
_cell.angle_gamma   90.00
#
_symmetry.space_group_name_H-M   'P 1'
#
loop_
_entity.id
_entity.type
_entity.pdbx_description
1 polymer ?
#
loop_
_entity_poly.entity_id
_entity_poly.type
_entity_poly.pdbx_seq_one_letter_code
_entity_poly.pdbx_strand_id
1 'polypeptide(L)'
;MLLILALLCSSFAFSSDITIQVADAPPKVLSLKELSNKLPKVSFTTQLPWLYGQHRFTGFKVSDLLNYLDQDQVRSVTFMALNDYAANISIEDINQYTPIVAYYMDGADMKIRDKGPFWLVYNLEQNPKLNDPIYYSHMVWQISHILIHKKP
;
A
#
# COMPACT_ATOMS: atom_id res chain seq x y z
N MET A 1 -30.52 -34.76 -28.89
CA MET A 1 -29.48 -33.73 -29.11
C MET A 1 -29.37 -32.92 -27.83
N LEU A 2 -28.41 -33.25 -26.96
CA LEU A 2 -28.25 -32.62 -25.64
C LEU A 2 -27.39 -31.36 -25.82
N LEU A 3 -27.96 -30.18 -25.60
CA LEU A 3 -27.21 -28.91 -25.60
C LEU A 3 -26.54 -28.75 -24.23
N ILE A 4 -25.22 -28.92 -24.16
CA ILE A 4 -24.42 -28.56 -22.99
C ILE A 4 -24.15 -27.06 -23.09
N LEU A 5 -24.86 -26.27 -22.30
CA LEU A 5 -24.60 -24.85 -22.14
C LEU A 5 -23.42 -24.68 -21.16
N ALA A 6 -22.21 -24.53 -21.69
CA ALA A 6 -21.04 -24.17 -20.89
C ALA A 6 -21.19 -22.72 -20.42
N LEU A 7 -21.62 -22.52 -19.16
CA LEU A 7 -21.47 -21.23 -18.49
C LEU A 7 -19.97 -20.97 -18.29
N LEU A 8 -19.39 -20.16 -19.19
CA LEU A 8 -18.16 -19.45 -18.92
C LEU A 8 -18.46 -18.43 -17.82
N CYS A 9 -18.31 -18.84 -16.55
CA CYS A 9 -18.19 -17.92 -15.44
C CYS A 9 -16.88 -17.15 -15.63
N SER A 10 -16.93 -16.05 -16.37
CA SER A 10 -15.87 -15.05 -16.39
C SER A 10 -15.63 -14.62 -14.95
N SER A 11 -14.53 -15.07 -14.36
CA SER A 11 -14.09 -14.57 -13.06
C SER A 11 -13.81 -13.08 -13.26
N PHE A 12 -14.70 -12.22 -12.79
CA PHE A 12 -14.38 -10.80 -12.67
C PHE A 12 -13.23 -10.70 -11.67
N ALA A 13 -12.01 -10.60 -12.20
CA ALA A 13 -10.85 -10.26 -11.39
C ALA A 13 -11.04 -8.81 -10.94
N PHE A 14 -11.64 -8.62 -9.76
CA PHE A 14 -11.70 -7.31 -9.13
C PHE A 14 -10.28 -6.96 -8.71
N SER A 15 -9.59 -6.18 -9.56
CA SER A 15 -8.33 -5.58 -9.16
C SER A 15 -8.67 -4.41 -8.24
N SER A 16 -8.01 -4.36 -7.09
CA SER A 16 -8.12 -3.20 -6.21
C SER A 16 -7.39 -2.02 -6.83
N ASP A 17 -8.01 -0.86 -6.82
CA ASP A 17 -7.43 0.36 -7.38
C ASP A 17 -7.02 1.32 -6.26
N ILE A 18 -6.03 2.16 -6.56
CA ILE A 18 -5.58 3.24 -5.69
C ILE A 18 -5.47 4.53 -6.49
N THR A 19 -5.97 5.62 -5.92
CA THR A 19 -5.86 6.95 -6.52
C THR A 19 -4.55 7.58 -6.07
N ILE A 20 -3.76 8.07 -7.02
CA ILE A 20 -2.52 8.79 -6.76
C ILE A 20 -2.65 10.21 -7.28
N GLN A 21 -2.40 11.18 -6.42
CA GLN A 21 -2.41 12.59 -6.77
C GLN A 21 -1.04 13.20 -6.45
N VAL A 22 -0.39 13.73 -7.48
CA VAL A 22 0.79 14.59 -7.32
C VAL A 22 0.32 16.03 -7.23
N ALA A 23 0.96 16.84 -6.36
CA ALA A 23 0.67 18.26 -6.28
C ALA A 23 0.64 18.93 -7.67
N ASP A 24 -0.40 19.73 -7.90
CA ASP A 24 -0.67 20.48 -9.13
C ASP A 24 -0.91 19.62 -10.38
N ALA A 25 -1.18 18.32 -10.23
CA ALA A 25 -1.52 17.41 -11.31
C ALA A 25 -2.89 16.75 -11.08
N PRO A 26 -3.60 16.37 -12.17
CA PRO A 26 -4.83 15.59 -12.04
C PRO A 26 -4.53 14.21 -11.40
N PRO A 27 -5.47 13.67 -10.60
CA PRO A 27 -5.30 12.35 -10.00
C PRO A 27 -5.24 11.26 -11.08
N LYS A 28 -4.43 10.23 -10.82
CA LYS A 28 -4.31 9.02 -11.63
C LYS A 28 -4.79 7.83 -10.82
N VAL A 29 -5.65 7.00 -11.40
CA VAL A 29 -6.07 5.74 -10.78
C VAL A 29 -5.17 4.64 -11.33
N LEU A 30 -4.51 3.91 -10.44
CA LEU A 30 -3.66 2.77 -10.79
C LEU A 30 -4.20 1.50 -10.14
N SER A 31 -4.20 0.41 -10.90
CA SER A 31 -4.63 -0.89 -10.40
C SER A 31 -3.52 -1.61 -9.63
N LEU A 32 -3.87 -2.44 -8.66
CA LEU A 32 -2.94 -3.34 -7.97
C LEU A 32 -2.14 -4.18 -8.98
N LYS A 33 -2.82 -4.72 -10.00
CA LYS A 33 -2.17 -5.52 -11.04
C LYS A 33 -1.07 -4.72 -11.74
N GLU A 34 -1.35 -3.48 -12.12
CA GLU A 34 -0.37 -2.60 -12.74
C GLU A 34 0.82 -2.33 -11.80
N LEU A 35 0.55 -1.89 -10.57
CA LEU A 35 1.60 -1.58 -9.59
C LEU A 35 2.48 -2.79 -9.29
N SER A 36 1.88 -3.96 -9.09
CA SER A 36 2.60 -5.21 -8.80
C SER A 36 3.48 -5.71 -9.95
N ASN A 37 3.16 -5.34 -11.19
CA ASN A 37 3.92 -5.70 -12.38
C ASN A 37 5.04 -4.69 -12.69
N LYS A 38 4.87 -3.43 -12.27
CA LYS A 38 5.80 -2.33 -12.55
C LYS A 38 6.80 -2.08 -11.43
N LEU A 39 6.40 -2.31 -10.18
CA LEU A 39 7.22 -2.01 -9.01
C LEU A 39 7.90 -3.27 -8.46
N PRO A 40 9.14 -3.15 -7.94
CA PRO A 40 9.80 -4.25 -7.25
C PRO A 40 8.97 -4.78 -6.09
N LYS A 41 8.84 -6.10 -6.01
CA LYS A 41 8.17 -6.78 -4.91
C LYS A 41 9.12 -6.92 -3.72
N VAL A 42 8.65 -6.52 -2.54
CA VAL A 42 9.38 -6.61 -1.27
C VAL A 42 8.53 -7.32 -0.23
N SER A 43 9.16 -8.16 0.58
CA SER A 43 8.52 -8.89 1.67
C SER A 43 9.33 -8.80 2.96
N PHE A 44 8.65 -8.73 4.10
CA PHE A 44 9.26 -8.93 5.42
C PHE A 44 8.23 -9.51 6.39
N THR A 45 8.74 -10.10 7.48
CA THR A 45 7.92 -10.63 8.57
C THR A 45 8.03 -9.70 9.76
N THR A 46 6.90 -9.30 10.35
CA THR A 46 6.87 -8.47 11.56
C THR A 46 5.60 -8.70 12.37
N GLN A 47 5.65 -8.47 13.67
CA GLN A 47 4.46 -8.42 14.53
C GLN A 47 3.91 -7.00 14.57
N LEU A 48 2.61 -6.84 14.31
CA LEU A 48 1.90 -5.57 14.42
C LEU A 48 0.95 -5.60 15.64
N PRO A 49 0.69 -4.46 16.31
CA PRO A 49 -0.10 -4.44 17.55
C PRO A 49 -1.57 -4.85 17.37
N TRP A 50 -2.09 -4.83 16.14
CA TRP A 50 -3.48 -5.19 15.83
C TRP A 50 -3.66 -6.64 15.35
N LEU A 51 -2.57 -7.40 15.23
CA LEU A 51 -2.58 -8.78 14.76
C LEU A 51 -1.96 -9.69 15.82
N TYR A 52 -2.43 -10.93 15.86
CA TYR A 52 -1.87 -11.93 16.75
C TYR A 52 -0.70 -12.64 16.06
N GLY A 53 0.50 -12.51 16.65
CA GLY A 53 1.71 -13.16 16.13
C GLY A 53 2.39 -12.39 15.00
N GLN A 54 3.41 -13.01 14.42
CA GLN A 54 4.15 -12.46 13.30
C GLN A 54 3.47 -12.81 11.98
N HIS A 55 3.39 -11.83 11.08
CA HIS A 55 2.82 -12.00 9.74
C HIS A 55 3.82 -11.55 8.67
N ARG A 56 3.80 -12.22 7.52
CA ARG A 56 4.62 -11.85 6.37
C ARG A 56 3.85 -10.91 5.45
N PHE A 57 4.27 -9.66 5.39
CA PHE A 57 3.72 -8.66 4.49
C PHE A 57 4.48 -8.66 3.18
N THR A 58 3.76 -8.47 2.07
CA THR A 58 4.36 -8.31 0.73
C THR A 58 3.71 -7.14 0.01
N GLY A 59 4.55 -6.30 -0.57
CA GLY A 59 4.17 -4.99 -1.11
C GLY A 59 5.22 -4.41 -2.06
N PHE A 60 5.09 -3.12 -2.33
CA PHE A 60 6.14 -2.31 -2.95
C PHE A 60 6.59 -1.21 -1.97
N LYS A 61 7.84 -0.74 -2.08
CA LYS A 61 8.31 0.37 -1.24
C LYS A 61 7.69 1.68 -1.70
N VAL A 62 7.39 2.57 -0.77
CA VAL A 62 6.94 3.94 -1.11
C VAL A 62 7.98 4.66 -1.97
N SER A 63 9.28 4.48 -1.69
CA SER A 63 10.37 5.03 -2.51
C SER A 63 10.32 4.57 -3.97
N ASP A 64 9.98 3.30 -4.22
CA ASP A 64 9.93 2.76 -5.57
C ASP A 64 8.73 3.32 -6.35
N LEU A 65 7.61 3.56 -5.67
CA LEU A 65 6.46 4.25 -6.25
C LEU A 65 6.82 5.70 -6.64
N LEU A 66 7.50 6.45 -5.76
CA LEU A 66 7.91 7.82 -6.06
C LEU A 66 8.86 7.87 -7.26
N ASN A 67 9.82 6.95 -7.34
CA ASN A 67 10.74 6.82 -8.47
C ASN A 67 10.00 6.46 -9.76
N TYR A 68 9.05 5.52 -9.72
CA TYR A 68 8.24 5.13 -10.87
C TYR A 68 7.38 6.28 -11.42
N LEU A 69 6.99 7.22 -10.57
CA LEU A 69 6.23 8.41 -10.93
C LEU A 69 7.11 9.61 -11.30
N ASP A 70 8.44 9.43 -11.38
CA ASP A 70 9.43 10.49 -11.61
C ASP A 70 9.27 11.67 -10.62
N GLN A 71 9.08 11.36 -9.33
CA GLN A 71 8.93 12.37 -8.27
C GLN A 71 10.19 12.48 -7.39
N ASP A 72 11.03 13.47 -7.68
CA ASP A 72 12.31 13.74 -7.01
C ASP A 72 12.24 14.87 -5.97
N GLN A 73 11.34 15.83 -6.15
CA GLN A 73 11.16 16.98 -5.26
C GLN A 73 10.01 16.80 -4.26
N VAL A 74 9.97 15.66 -3.58
CA VAL A 74 8.92 15.33 -2.59
C VAL A 74 9.29 15.89 -1.21
N ARG A 75 8.31 16.50 -0.54
CA ARG A 75 8.39 16.93 0.88
C ARG A 75 7.77 15.89 1.81
N SER A 76 6.58 15.41 1.46
CA SER A 76 5.88 14.39 2.24
C SER A 76 4.84 13.65 1.40
N VAL A 77 4.36 12.53 1.91
CA VAL A 77 3.30 11.72 1.28
C VAL A 77 2.17 11.50 2.28
N THR A 78 0.94 11.81 1.89
CA THR A 78 -0.26 11.46 2.66
C THR A 78 -0.83 10.14 2.16
N PHE A 79 -1.09 9.23 3.07
CA PHE A 79 -1.85 8.00 2.83
C PHE A 79 -3.23 8.18 3.45
N MET A 80 -4.29 7.94 2.68
CA MET A 80 -5.67 8.11 3.11
C MET A 80 -6.46 6.83 2.88
N ALA A 81 -7.22 6.41 3.88
CA ALA A 81 -8.02 5.20 3.89
C ALA A 81 -9.41 5.41 3.28
N LEU A 82 -10.16 4.31 3.11
CA LEU A 82 -11.57 4.33 2.69
C LEU A 82 -12.51 5.08 3.66
N ASN A 83 -12.12 5.22 4.93
CA ASN A 83 -12.88 5.92 5.96
C ASN A 83 -12.34 7.34 6.25
N ASP A 84 -11.62 7.92 5.30
CA ASP A 84 -10.99 9.24 5.37
C ASP A 84 -9.92 9.42 6.46
N TYR A 85 -9.55 8.36 7.18
CA TYR A 85 -8.38 8.39 8.06
C TYR A 85 -7.12 8.61 7.22
N ALA A 86 -6.26 9.52 7.65
CA ALA A 86 -5.04 9.84 6.91
C ALA A 86 -3.85 10.10 7.82
N ALA A 87 -2.66 9.77 7.31
CA ALA A 87 -1.38 10.10 7.92
C ALA A 87 -0.45 10.72 6.87
N ASN A 88 0.23 11.81 7.23
CA ASN A 88 1.26 12.45 6.41
C ASN A 88 2.64 12.08 6.92
N ILE A 89 3.50 11.62 6.02
CA ILE A 89 4.81 11.06 6.35
C ILE A 89 5.87 11.84 5.58
N SER A 90 6.90 12.29 6.29
CA SER A 90 8.01 13.02 5.69
C SER A 90 8.79 12.16 4.70
N ILE A 91 9.41 12.79 3.70
CA ILE A 91 10.28 12.08 2.77
C ILE A 91 11.50 11.49 3.51
N GLU A 92 11.95 12.15 4.58
CA GLU A 92 13.03 11.67 5.44
C GLU A 92 12.66 10.33 6.11
N ASP A 93 11.48 10.21 6.70
CA ASP A 93 11.03 8.97 7.34
C ASP A 93 10.77 7.85 6.32
N ILE A 94 10.22 8.19 5.15
CA ILE A 94 10.05 7.24 4.04
C ILE A 94 11.40 6.66 3.63
N ASN A 95 12.42 7.50 3.48
CA ASN A 95 13.76 7.06 3.08
C ASN A 95 14.48 6.32 4.20
N GLN A 96 14.32 6.74 5.46
CA GLN A 96 14.99 6.15 6.60
C GLN A 96 14.42 4.77 6.93
N TYR A 97 13.10 4.62 6.96
CA TYR A 97 12.43 3.42 7.45
C TYR A 97 11.87 2.52 6.35
N THR A 98 11.87 3.02 5.10
CA THR A 98 11.52 2.24 3.90
C THR A 98 10.20 1.48 4.02
N PRO A 99 9.08 2.12 4.42
CA PRO A 99 7.80 1.43 4.55
C PRO A 99 7.35 0.88 3.20
N ILE A 100 6.57 -0.19 3.26
CA ILE A 100 5.91 -0.76 2.08
C ILE A 100 4.43 -0.44 2.10
N VAL A 101 3.84 -0.28 0.92
CA VAL A 101 2.40 -0.44 0.73
C VAL A 101 2.16 -1.92 0.46
N ALA A 102 1.75 -2.64 1.50
CA ALA A 102 1.46 -4.06 1.46
C ALA A 102 0.09 -4.32 0.81
N TYR A 103 0.03 -5.33 -0.05
CA TYR A 103 -1.20 -5.84 -0.68
C TYR A 103 -1.39 -7.36 -0.48
N TYR A 104 -0.41 -8.00 0.15
CA TYR A 104 -0.41 -9.41 0.51
C TYR A 104 -0.04 -9.56 2.00
N MET A 105 -0.78 -10.41 2.70
CA MET A 105 -0.48 -10.84 4.07
C MET A 105 -0.46 -12.37 4.09
N ASP A 106 0.63 -12.96 4.56
CA ASP A 106 0.88 -14.41 4.58
C ASP A 106 0.68 -15.11 3.22
N GLY A 107 0.98 -14.38 2.14
CA GLY A 107 0.85 -14.88 0.78
C GLY A 107 -0.56 -14.85 0.19
N ALA A 108 -1.55 -14.32 0.91
CA ALA A 108 -2.93 -14.16 0.44
C ALA A 108 -3.30 -12.69 0.23
N ASP A 109 -4.12 -12.41 -0.80
CA ASP A 109 -4.61 -11.05 -1.09
C ASP A 109 -5.31 -10.46 0.14
N MET A 110 -5.01 -9.21 0.47
CA MET A 110 -5.66 -8.53 1.58
C MET A 110 -7.05 -8.04 1.16
N LYS A 111 -8.11 -8.57 1.79
CA LYS A 111 -9.49 -8.13 1.52
C LYS A 111 -9.83 -6.90 2.35
N ILE A 112 -10.82 -6.12 1.94
CA ILE A 112 -11.27 -4.93 2.69
C ILE A 112 -11.60 -5.28 4.15
N ARG A 113 -12.38 -6.34 4.38
CA ARG A 113 -12.71 -6.83 5.74
C ARG A 113 -11.48 -7.26 6.56
N ASP A 114 -10.37 -7.53 5.88
CA ASP A 114 -9.10 -8.03 6.42
C ASP A 114 -8.00 -6.96 6.28
N LYS A 115 -8.35 -5.68 6.51
CA LYS A 115 -7.47 -4.50 6.49
C LYS A 115 -6.83 -4.15 5.13
N GLY A 116 -7.26 -4.79 4.05
CA GLY A 116 -6.83 -4.51 2.68
C GLY A 116 -7.66 -3.46 1.94
N PRO A 117 -7.43 -3.23 0.64
CA PRO A 117 -6.48 -3.95 -0.19
C PRO A 117 -5.03 -3.47 -0.07
N PHE A 118 -4.83 -2.32 0.56
CA PHE A 118 -3.52 -1.72 0.75
C PHE A 118 -3.33 -1.30 2.20
N TRP A 119 -2.15 -1.56 2.75
CA TRP A 119 -1.77 -1.15 4.10
C TRP A 119 -0.34 -0.63 4.09
N LEU A 120 -0.10 0.58 4.60
CA LEU A 120 1.25 1.04 4.86
C LEU A 120 1.82 0.29 6.07
N VAL A 121 2.96 -0.37 5.90
CA VAL A 121 3.57 -1.18 6.96
C VAL A 121 5.06 -0.86 7.07
N TYR A 122 5.51 -0.61 8.30
CA TYR A 122 6.94 -0.60 8.66
C TYR A 122 7.37 -1.98 9.14
N ASN A 123 8.65 -2.30 8.93
CA ASN A 123 9.26 -3.48 9.53
C ASN A 123 9.70 -3.17 10.97
N LEU A 124 8.84 -3.51 11.94
CA LEU A 124 9.12 -3.27 13.36
C LEU A 124 10.22 -4.19 13.92
N GLU A 125 10.45 -5.36 13.30
CA GLU A 125 11.56 -6.25 13.69
C GLU A 125 12.91 -5.64 13.32
N GLN A 126 12.99 -5.03 12.13
CA GLN A 126 14.22 -4.37 11.67
C GLN A 126 14.46 -3.04 12.38
N ASN A 127 13.40 -2.33 12.76
CA ASN A 127 13.49 -1.05 13.46
C ASN A 127 12.61 -1.06 14.73
N PRO A 128 13.05 -1.70 15.84
CA PRO A 128 12.23 -1.83 17.04
C PRO A 128 11.81 -0.50 17.67
N LYS A 129 12.55 0.59 17.42
CA LYS A 129 12.17 1.95 17.85
C LYS A 129 10.87 2.46 17.21
N LEU A 130 10.42 1.84 16.11
CA LEU A 130 9.15 2.14 15.46
C LEU A 130 7.96 1.46 16.15
N ASN A 131 8.22 0.64 17.16
CA ASN A 131 7.20 0.05 18.03
C ASN A 131 6.67 1.11 19.01
N ASP A 132 6.10 2.20 18.45
CA ASP A 132 5.64 3.39 19.14
C ASP A 132 4.31 3.89 18.51
N PRO A 133 3.36 4.41 19.30
CA PRO A 133 2.07 4.91 18.82
C PRO A 133 2.14 5.91 17.66
N ILE A 134 3.19 6.73 17.56
CA ILE A 134 3.38 7.67 16.47
C ILE A 134 3.47 6.91 15.14
N TYR A 135 4.33 5.90 15.04
CA TYR A 135 4.49 5.11 13.82
C TYR A 135 3.34 4.15 13.56
N TYR A 136 2.61 3.74 14.60
CA TYR A 136 1.36 2.99 14.41
C TYR A 136 0.31 3.84 13.68
N SER A 137 0.21 5.13 14.01
CA SER A 137 -0.72 6.04 13.34
C SER A 137 -0.41 6.21 11.84
N HIS A 138 0.85 6.05 11.45
CA HIS A 138 1.25 6.08 10.04
C HIS A 138 0.83 4.83 9.26
N MET A 139 0.60 3.69 9.92
CA MET A 139 0.26 2.42 9.27
C MET A 139 -1.21 2.38 8.84
N VAL A 140 -1.57 3.24 7.90
CA VAL A 140 -2.92 3.38 7.34
C VAL A 140 -3.29 2.10 6.59
N TRP A 141 -4.33 1.39 7.05
CA TRP A 141 -4.93 0.27 6.33
C TRP A 141 -6.06 0.74 5.41
N GLN A 142 -6.47 -0.12 4.47
CA GLN A 142 -7.50 0.19 3.47
C GLN A 142 -7.20 1.47 2.68
N ILE A 143 -5.93 1.69 2.31
CA ILE A 143 -5.53 2.91 1.58
C ILE A 143 -6.29 3.00 0.27
N SER A 144 -6.93 4.15 0.05
CA SER A 144 -7.68 4.51 -1.15
C SER A 144 -6.98 5.61 -1.96
N HIS A 145 -6.26 6.51 -1.28
CA HIS A 145 -5.54 7.62 -1.91
C HIS A 145 -4.11 7.76 -1.39
N ILE A 146 -3.21 8.14 -2.30
CA ILE A 146 -1.84 8.58 -2.01
C ILE A 146 -1.68 9.99 -2.58
N LEU A 147 -1.38 10.96 -1.71
CA LEU A 147 -1.16 12.35 -2.09
C LEU A 147 0.32 12.69 -1.93
N ILE A 148 0.98 13.10 -3.00
CA ILE A 148 2.41 13.43 -3.03
C ILE A 148 2.56 14.95 -2.98
N HIS A 149 3.13 15.44 -1.88
CA HIS A 149 3.35 16.87 -1.63
C HIS A 149 4.77 17.24 -2.04
N LYS A 150 4.92 18.26 -2.88
CA LYS A 150 6.24 18.72 -3.34
C LYS A 150 6.90 19.66 -2.32
N LYS A 151 8.22 19.80 -2.44
CA LYS A 151 8.96 20.90 -1.83
C LYS A 151 8.49 22.23 -2.43
N PRO A 152 8.46 23.31 -1.64
CA PRO A 152 8.14 24.65 -2.15
C PRO A 152 9.17 25.13 -3.18
#